data_AF-A0A2E9UU94-F1
#
_entry.id   AF-A0A2E9UU94-F1
#
_cell.length_a   1.000
_cell.length_b   1.000
_cell.length_c   1.000
_cell.angle_alpha   90.00
_cell.angle_beta   90.00
_cell.angle_gamma   90.00
#
_symmetry.space_group_name_H-M   'P 1'
#
loop_
_entity.id
_entity.type
_entity.pdbx_description
1 polymer ?
#
loop_
_entity_poly.entity_id
_entity_poly.type
_entity_poly.pdbx_seq_one_letter_code
_entity_poly.pdbx_strand_id
1 'polypeptide(L)'
;MLGDTIAGGRIEIIETKRINTKFQLVLIRRDTATHLILLGTDNGVLIETLNTVEKQTADSESTSKEITLNELSEKIIDRGV
;
A
#
# COMPACT_ATOMS: atom_id res chain seq x y z
N MET A 1 -33.51 2.51 -19.26
CA MET A 1 -32.82 2.48 -17.95
C MET A 1 -31.60 1.61 -18.10
N LEU A 2 -30.41 2.20 -18.02
CA LEU A 2 -29.15 1.46 -17.95
C LEU A 2 -29.08 0.89 -16.55
N GLY A 3 -29.27 -0.42 -16.43
CA GLY A 3 -29.20 -1.11 -15.14
C GLY A 3 -27.81 -0.93 -14.57
N ASP A 4 -27.75 -0.40 -13.36
CA ASP A 4 -26.56 -0.34 -12.53
C ASP A 4 -25.90 -1.73 -12.53
N THR A 5 -24.83 -1.87 -13.30
CA THR A 5 -24.01 -3.07 -13.27
C THR A 5 -23.26 -2.98 -11.95
N ILE A 6 -23.84 -3.57 -10.90
CA ILE A 6 -23.20 -3.69 -9.60
C ILE A 6 -21.93 -4.51 -9.83
N ALA A 7 -20.79 -3.82 -9.98
CA ALA A 7 -19.48 -4.40 -9.82
C ALA A 7 -19.41 -4.90 -8.37
N GLY A 8 -19.80 -6.15 -8.15
CA GLY A 8 -20.00 -6.63 -6.80
C GLY A 8 -20.53 -8.05 -6.79
N GLY A 9 -19.63 -9.00 -6.91
CA GLY A 9 -20.00 -10.36 -6.53
C GLY A 9 -18.87 -11.36 -6.43
N ARG A 10 -17.74 -11.11 -7.12
CA ARG A 10 -16.64 -12.07 -7.15
C ARG A 10 -15.52 -11.59 -6.24
N ILE A 11 -15.51 -12.17 -5.04
CA ILE A 11 -14.41 -12.06 -4.09
C ILE A 11 -13.63 -13.38 -4.07
N GLU A 12 -12.31 -13.29 -4.14
CA GLU A 12 -11.40 -14.43 -4.03
C GLU A 12 -10.31 -14.10 -3.01
N ILE A 13 -9.96 -15.06 -2.15
CA ILE A 13 -8.78 -14.97 -1.29
C ILE A 13 -7.59 -15.47 -2.10
N ILE A 14 -6.64 -14.58 -2.38
CA ILE A 14 -5.40 -14.91 -3.10
C ILE A 14 -4.40 -15.55 -2.13
N GLU A 15 -4.16 -14.89 -1.00
CA GLU A 15 -3.17 -15.32 -0.02
C GLU A 15 -3.61 -14.92 1.38
N THR A 16 -3.26 -15.75 2.36
CA THR A 16 -3.38 -15.40 3.77
C THR A 16 -2.05 -15.67 4.46
N LYS A 17 -1.53 -14.65 5.14
CA LYS A 17 -0.32 -14.73 5.94
C LYS A 17 -0.62 -14.38 7.38
N ARG A 18 -0.45 -15.36 8.28
CA ARG A 18 -0.52 -15.09 9.72
C ARG A 18 0.72 -14.30 10.15
N ILE A 19 0.51 -13.15 10.80
CA ILE A 19 1.59 -12.36 11.40
C ILE A 19 1.88 -12.89 12.81
N ASN A 20 0.83 -13.04 13.62
CA ASN A 20 0.95 -13.59 14.98
C ASN A 20 -0.39 -14.18 15.44
N THR A 21 -0.54 -14.43 16.74
CA THR A 21 -1.78 -15.02 17.30
C THR A 21 -3.00 -14.13 17.11
N LYS A 22 -2.82 -12.80 17.06
CA LYS A 22 -3.90 -11.81 16.98
C LYS A 22 -4.18 -11.33 15.55
N PHE A 23 -3.18 -11.33 14.68
CA PHE A 23 -3.26 -10.67 13.38
C PHE A 23 -2.90 -11.57 12.21
N GLN A 24 -3.62 -11.39 11.11
CA GLN A 24 -3.36 -12.00 9.80
C GLN A 24 -3.54 -10.98 8.68
N LEU A 25 -2.66 -11.04 7.69
CA LEU A 25 -2.84 -10.33 6.43
C LEU A 25 -3.58 -11.23 5.45
N VAL A 26 -4.55 -10.66 4.75
CA VAL A 26 -5.33 -11.33 3.71
C VAL A 26 -5.30 -10.48 2.46
N LEU A 27 -4.74 -11.04 1.39
CA LEU A 27 -4.80 -10.46 0.06
C LEU A 27 -6.03 -11.02 -0.65
N ILE A 28 -6.95 -10.15 -1.04
CA ILE A 28 -8.15 -10.52 -1.79
C ILE A 28 -8.13 -9.90 -3.18
N ARG A 29 -8.78 -10.56 -4.13
CA ARG A 29 -9.21 -9.93 -5.38
C ARG A 29 -10.72 -9.70 -5.30
N ARG A 30 -11.14 -8.46 -5.51
CA ARG A 30 -12.55 -8.11 -5.65
C ARG A 30 -12.74 -7.50 -7.04
N ASP A 31 -13.56 -8.17 -7.85
CA ASP A 31 -13.79 -7.77 -9.23
C ASP A 31 -12.46 -7.65 -10.01
N THR A 32 -11.98 -6.44 -10.32
CA THR A 32 -10.72 -6.19 -11.04
C THR A 32 -9.58 -5.63 -10.18
N ALA A 33 -9.82 -5.40 -8.89
CA ALA A 33 -8.87 -4.79 -7.97
C ALA A 33 -8.37 -5.80 -6.93
N THR A 34 -7.12 -5.62 -6.51
CA THR A 34 -6.52 -6.40 -5.43
C THR A 34 -6.50 -5.54 -4.16
N HIS A 35 -6.89 -6.10 -3.04
CA HIS A 35 -6.94 -5.41 -1.76
C HIS A 35 -6.18 -6.19 -0.70
N LEU A 36 -5.43 -5.48 0.15
CA LEU A 36 -4.73 -6.05 1.29
C LEU A 36 -5.43 -5.64 2.59
N ILE A 37 -5.88 -6.63 3.35
CA ILE A 37 -6.64 -6.45 4.59
C ILE A 37 -5.83 -7.03 5.75
N LEU A 38 -5.73 -6.27 6.85
CA LEU A 38 -5.28 -6.79 8.13
C LEU A 38 -6.49 -7.17 8.97
N LEU A 39 -6.64 -8.46 9.22
CA LEU A 39 -7.67 -8.98 10.10
C LEU A 39 -7.07 -9.20 11.49
N GLY A 40 -7.67 -8.56 12.49
CA GLY A 40 -7.51 -8.89 13.91
C GLY A 40 -8.55 -9.92 14.35
N THR A 41 -8.51 -10.30 15.63
CA THR A 41 -9.48 -11.22 16.25
C THR A 41 -10.91 -10.69 16.23
N ASP A 42 -11.07 -9.37 16.41
CA ASP A 42 -12.39 -8.76 16.60
C ASP A 42 -12.77 -7.83 15.45
N ASN A 43 -11.78 -7.28 14.73
CA ASN A 43 -11.99 -6.26 13.69
C ASN A 43 -11.06 -6.50 12.49
N GLY A 44 -11.49 -6.06 11.30
CA GLY A 44 -10.67 -6.01 10.09
C GLY A 44 -10.42 -4.58 9.63
N VAL A 45 -9.20 -4.29 9.18
CA VAL A 45 -8.79 -2.99 8.63
C VAL A 45 -8.26 -3.18 7.21
N LEU A 46 -8.83 -2.47 6.24
CA LEU A 46 -8.28 -2.38 4.90
C LEU A 46 -7.01 -1.52 4.96
N ILE A 47 -5.86 -2.10 4.60
CA ILE A 47 -4.57 -1.39 4.60
C ILE A 47 -4.31 -0.73 3.25
N GLU A 48 -4.59 -1.43 2.16
CA GLU A 48 -4.23 -0.97 0.82
C GLU A 48 -5.21 -1.48 -0.24
N THR A 49 -5.42 -0.68 -1.29
CA THR A 49 -6.10 -1.09 -2.52
C THR A 49 -5.16 -0.85 -3.69
N LEU A 50 -4.71 -1.93 -4.31
CA LEU A 50 -3.92 -1.90 -5.53
C LEU A 50 -4.90 -1.82 -6.72
N ASN A 51 -5.00 -0.62 -7.29
CA ASN A 51 -5.76 -0.41 -8.52
C ASN A 51 -4.89 -0.81 -9.71
N THR A 52 -5.36 -1.71 -10.56
CA THR A 52 -4.59 -2.25 -11.71
C THR A 52 -4.52 -1.28 -12.91
N VAL A 53 -4.93 -0.02 -12.75
CA VAL A 53 -4.93 0.97 -13.83
C VAL A 53 -3.98 2.11 -13.51
N GLU A 54 -2.69 1.85 -13.64
CA GLU A 54 -1.74 2.88 -14.08
C GLU A 54 -0.92 2.30 -15.22
N LYS A 55 -1.40 2.50 -16.46
CA LYS A 55 -0.49 2.54 -17.59
C LYS A 55 0.27 3.85 -17.46
N GLN A 56 1.32 3.87 -16.65
CA GLN A 56 2.23 5.01 -16.54
C GLN A 56 2.83 5.25 -17.92
N THR A 57 2.37 6.30 -18.61
CA THR A 57 3.16 6.91 -19.67
C THR A 57 4.36 7.53 -18.99
N ALA A 58 5.53 6.93 -19.23
CA ALA A 58 6.80 7.47 -18.80
C ALA A 58 6.99 8.87 -19.40
N ASP A 59 6.78 9.91 -18.60
CA ASP A 59 7.51 11.16 -18.79
C ASP A 59 8.72 11.13 -17.87
N SER A 60 9.85 10.89 -18.51
CA SER A 60 11.19 10.91 -17.96
C SER A 60 11.51 12.32 -17.44
N GLU A 61 11.56 12.51 -16.13
CA GLU A 61 12.45 13.53 -15.57
C GLU A 61 13.10 13.03 -14.27
N SER A 62 14.29 12.46 -14.45
CA SER A 62 15.22 12.08 -13.41
C SER A 62 15.58 13.29 -12.55
N THR A 63 15.26 13.25 -11.26
CA THR A 63 16.01 13.99 -10.24
C THR A 63 16.48 13.06 -9.14
N SER A 64 17.50 12.27 -9.46
CA SER A 64 18.39 11.69 -8.45
C SER A 64 19.08 12.83 -7.70
N LYS A 65 18.63 13.13 -6.48
CA LYS A 65 19.43 13.91 -5.52
C LYS A 65 20.15 12.93 -4.61
N GLU A 66 21.39 12.62 -4.99
CA GLU A 66 22.39 12.00 -4.15
C GLU A 66 22.66 12.93 -2.97
N ILE A 67 22.19 12.58 -1.78
CA ILE A 67 22.50 13.31 -0.55
C ILE A 67 23.91 12.90 -0.13
N THR A 68 24.87 13.81 -0.25
CA THR A 68 26.26 13.59 0.16
C THR A 68 26.40 13.74 1.67
N LEU A 69 27.22 12.89 2.30
CA LEU A 69 27.38 12.73 3.76
C LEU A 69 27.83 13.99 4.53
N ASN A 70 28.24 15.06 3.84
CA ASN A 70 28.72 16.30 4.46
C ASN A 70 27.60 17.22 4.99
N GLU A 71 26.34 17.01 4.61
CA GLU A 71 25.22 17.83 5.12
C GLU A 71 24.69 17.36 6.49
N LEU A 72 25.16 16.21 6.99
CA LEU A 72 24.77 15.66 8.30
C LEU A 72 25.66 16.13 9.46
N SER A 73 26.83 16.71 9.20
CA SER A 73 27.78 17.11 10.26
C SER A 73 27.59 18.52 10.82
N GLU A 74 26.86 19.41 10.14
CA GLU A 74 26.67 20.79 10.64
C GLU A 74 25.43 20.97 11.54
N LYS A 75 24.55 19.96 11.62
CA LYS A 75 23.33 20.04 12.44
C LYS A 75 23.47 19.47 13.87
N ILE A 76 24.65 19.00 14.26
CA ILE A 76 24.90 18.41 15.59
C ILE A 76 25.64 19.39 16.53
N ILE A 77 26.25 20.46 16.02
CA ILE A 77 27.09 21.36 16.86
C ILE A 77 26.30 22.54 17.48
N ASP A 78 25.11 22.90 16.96
CA ASP A 78 24.37 24.07 17.46
C ASP A 78 23.25 23.77 18.49
N ARG A 79 23.28 22.59 19.12
CA ARG A 79 22.39 22.27 20.26
C ARG A 79 23.12 21.53 21.38
N GLY A 80 24.08 22.23 22.00
CA GLY A 80 24.52 21.95 23.36
C GLY A 80 26.02 22.03 23.58
N VAL A 81 26.54 23.24 23.90
CA VAL A 81 26.98 23.67 25.24
C VAL A 81 26.83 25.19 25.31
#